data_AF-A0A6B1YFK8-F1
#
_entry.id   AF-A0A6B1YFK8-F1
#
_cell.length_a   1.000
_cell.length_b   1.000
_cell.length_c   1.000
_cell.angle_alpha   90.00
_cell.angle_beta   90.00
_cell.angle_gamma   90.00
#
_symmetry.space_group_name_H-M   'P 1'
#
loop_
_entity.id
_entity.type
_entity.pdbx_description
1 polymer ?
#
loop_
_entity_poly.entity_id
_entity_poly.type
_entity_poly.pdbx_seq_one_letter_code
_entity_poly.pdbx_strand_id
1 'polypeptide(L)' 'MMLGFTTKAEARQLGVSHHGSYYGIPMWLGDVDSDCPLAFAKWAPLEMVVSLFSVIEGIVNSMLDQEPTFMFKVGRRIDQ' A
#
# COMPACT_ATOMS: atom_id res chain seq x y z
N MET A 1 7.35 15.47 7.40
CA MET A 1 6.21 15.16 6.50
C MET A 1 6.73 15.31 5.07
N MET A 2 7.04 14.20 4.39
CA MET A 2 7.54 14.24 3.01
C MET A 2 6.37 14.55 2.07
N LEU A 3 6.26 15.79 1.60
CA LEU A 3 5.30 16.19 0.55
C LEU A 3 5.69 15.66 -0.85
N GLY A 4 6.81 14.95 -0.95
CA GLY A 4 7.39 14.45 -2.20
C GLY A 4 7.02 13.01 -2.51
N PHE A 5 7.38 12.59 -3.73
CA PHE A 5 7.34 11.20 -4.15
C PHE A 5 8.46 10.43 -3.45
N THR A 6 8.13 9.36 -2.73
CA THR A 6 9.11 8.48 -2.11
C THR A 6 9.86 7.73 -3.19
N THR A 7 11.15 8.00 -3.30
CA THR A 7 12.03 7.37 -4.28
C THR A 7 12.29 5.90 -3.93
N LYS A 8 12.77 5.13 -4.91
CA LYS A 8 13.21 3.74 -4.71
C LYS A 8 14.29 3.61 -3.63
N ALA A 9 15.21 4.57 -3.56
CA ALA A 9 16.30 4.55 -2.58
C ALA A 9 15.78 4.74 -1.14
N GLU A 10 14.87 5.69 -0.94
CA GLU A 10 14.24 5.94 0.35
C GLU A 10 13.34 4.77 0.77
N ALA A 11 12.52 4.25 -0.16
CA ALA A 11 11.67 3.09 0.11
C ALA A 11 12.48 1.87 0.57
N ARG A 12 13.64 1.62 -0.06
CA ARG A 12 14.55 0.54 0.34
C ARG A 12 15.09 0.71 1.76
N GLN A 13 15.40 1.94 2.17
CA GLN A 13 15.82 2.23 3.55
C GLN A 13 14.71 1.98 4.58
N LEU A 14 13.45 2.09 4.15
CA LEU A 14 12.26 1.81 4.97
C LEU A 14 11.86 0.32 4.98
N GLY A 15 12.63 -0.57 4.35
CA GLY A 15 12.35 -2.00 4.32
C GLY A 15 11.33 -2.44 3.25
N VAL A 16 11.08 -1.60 2.25
CA VAL A 16 10.22 -1.93 1.10
C VAL A 16 10.92 -2.93 0.19
N SER A 17 10.20 -3.98 -0.22
CA SER A 17 10.72 -5.05 -1.07
C SER A 17 10.05 -5.11 -2.44
N HIS A 18 8.82 -4.59 -2.59
CA HIS A 18 8.02 -4.67 -3.81
C HIS A 18 7.37 -3.33 -4.18
N HIS A 19 7.17 -3.15 -5.48
CA HIS A 19 6.16 -2.24 -5.98
C HIS A 19 4.79 -2.88 -5.84
N GLY A 20 3.75 -2.09 -5.57
CA GLY A 20 2.38 -2.57 -5.56
C GLY A 20 1.39 -1.54 -6.08
N SER A 21 0.12 -1.92 -6.05
CA SER A 21 -0.98 -0.98 -6.29
C SER A 21 -2.19 -1.30 -5.43
N TYR A 22 -2.93 -0.28 -5.04
CA TYR A 22 -4.20 -0.38 -4.33
C TYR A 22 -5.27 0.37 -5.13
N TYR A 23 -6.17 -0.37 -5.81
CA TYR A 23 -7.14 0.18 -6.77
C TYR A 23 -6.53 1.15 -7.81
N GLY A 24 -5.32 0.85 -8.29
CA GLY A 24 -4.59 1.69 -9.26
C GLY A 24 -3.72 2.79 -8.63
N ILE A 25 -3.81 3.02 -7.32
CA ILE A 25 -2.90 3.90 -6.59
C ILE A 25 -1.53 3.23 -6.50
N PRO A 26 -0.44 3.87 -6.92
CA PRO A 26 0.90 3.30 -6.82
C PRO A 26 1.34 3.20 -5.35
N MET A 27 1.69 1.98 -4.93
CA MET A 27 2.11 1.67 -3.55
C MET A 27 3.54 1.13 -3.52
N TRP A 28 4.15 1.27 -2.35
CA TRP A 28 5.31 0.55 -1.88
C TRP A 28 4.86 -0.53 -0.91
N LEU A 29 5.34 -1.75 -1.09
CA LEU A 29 5.02 -2.90 -0.25
C LEU A 29 6.31 -3.47 0.34
N GLY A 30 6.29 -3.71 1.65
CA GLY A 30 7.30 -4.42 2.42
C GLY A 30 7.28 -5.91 2.10
N ASP A 31 7.99 -6.67 2.92
CA ASP A 31 7.99 -8.13 2.81
C ASP A 31 6.57 -8.69 2.94
N VAL A 32 6.06 -9.28 1.85
CA VAL A 32 4.68 -9.77 1.74
C VAL A 32 4.45 -11.05 2.53
N ASP A 33 5.52 -11.76 2.88
CA ASP A 33 5.49 -12.97 3.69
C ASP A 33 5.64 -12.66 5.19
N SER A 34 5.81 -11.39 5.57
CA SER A 34 5.83 -10.94 6.96
C SER A 34 4.42 -10.89 7.54
N ASP A 35 4.27 -11.17 8.83
CA ASP A 35 2.99 -11.03 9.56
C ASP A 35 2.45 -9.59 9.55
N CYS A 36 3.34 -8.60 9.38
CA CYS A 36 3.01 -7.17 9.33
C CYS A 36 3.74 -6.50 8.16
N PRO A 37 3.27 -6.68 6.90
CA PRO A 37 3.89 -6.06 5.75
C PRO A 37 3.69 -4.54 5.79
N LEU A 38 4.77 -3.78 5.58
CA LEU A 38 4.68 -2.34 5.42
C LEU A 38 3.95 -2.01 4.11
N ALA A 39 2.94 -1.15 4.11
CA ALA A 39 2.26 -0.72 2.88
C ALA A 39 1.96 0.78 2.93
N PHE A 40 2.45 1.53 1.96
CA PHE A 40 2.23 2.98 1.86
C PHE A 40 2.31 3.46 0.42
N ALA A 41 1.66 4.58 0.10
CA ALA A 41 1.62 5.18 -1.22
C ALA A 41 2.98 5.75 -1.61
N LYS A 42 3.31 5.69 -2.92
CA LYS A 42 4.56 6.30 -3.42
C LYS A 42 4.57 7.81 -3.33
N TRP A 43 3.40 8.44 -3.17
CA TRP A 43 3.27 9.89 -3.07
C TRP A 43 2.37 10.23 -1.89
N ALA A 44 2.87 11.03 -0.94
CA ALA A 44 2.18 11.27 0.32
C ALA A 44 0.73 11.78 0.22
N PRO A 45 0.35 12.65 -0.75
CA PRO A 45 -1.05 13.04 -0.93
C PRO A 45 -1.99 11.87 -1.29
N LEU A 46 -1.47 10.80 -1.92
CA LEU A 46 -2.26 9.62 -2.24
C LEU A 46 -2.59 8.77 -1.00
N GLU A 47 -1.91 8.97 0.14
CA GLU A 47 -2.26 8.33 1.42
C GLU A 47 -3.69 8.67 1.87
N MET A 48 -4.13 9.91 1.59
CA MET A 48 -5.50 10.31 1.88
C MET A 48 -6.50 9.51 1.03
N VAL A 49 -6.14 9.23 -0.22
CA VAL A 49 -6.96 8.44 -1.14
C VAL A 49 -6.98 6.97 -0.71
N VAL A 50 -5.84 6.42 -0.28
CA VAL A 50 -5.73 5.06 0.29
C VAL A 50 -6.61 4.94 1.53
N SER A 51 -6.52 5.91 2.45
CA SER A 51 -7.34 5.96 3.66
C SER A 51 -8.84 5.99 3.34
N LEU A 52 -9.25 6.80 2.35
CA LEU A 52 -10.64 6.86 1.92
C LEU A 52 -11.12 5.51 1.37
N PHE A 53 -10.35 4.86 0.49
CA PHE A 53 -10.72 3.55 -0.05
C PHE A 53 -10.72 2.45 1.02
N SER A 54 -9.81 2.50 2.00
CA SER A 54 -9.84 1.59 3.15
C SER A 54 -11.14 1.70 3.94
N VAL A 55 -11.65 2.91 4.18
CA VAL A 55 -12.93 3.10 4.86
C VAL A 55 -14.08 2.53 4.03
N ILE A 56 -14.09 2.79 2.72
CA ILE A 56 -15.11 2.25 1.81
C ILE A 56 -15.06 0.71 1.78
N GLU A 57 -13.87 0.11 1.65
CA GLU A 57 -13.66 -1.34 1.65
C GLU A 57 -14.13 -1.95 2.98
N GLY A 58 -13.83 -1.32 4.12
CA GLY A 58 -14.33 -1.76 5.42
C GLY A 58 -15.86 -1.76 5.52
N ILE A 59 -16.54 -0.77 4.96
CA ILE A 59 -18.01 -0.71 4.92
C ILE A 59 -18.54 -1.83 4.00
N VAL A 60 -17.97 -1.99 2.81
CA VAL A 60 -18.41 -3.00 1.82
C VAL A 60 -18.18 -4.41 2.36
N ASN A 61 -17.02 -4.71 2.92
CA ASN A 61 -16.70 -6.03 3.49
C ASN A 61 -17.62 -6.36 4.66
N SER A 62 -17.92 -5.37 5.52
CA SER A 62 -18.91 -5.52 6.59
C SER A 62 -20.31 -5.84 6.04
N MET A 63 -20.73 -5.19 4.96
CA MET A 63 -22.01 -5.51 4.29
C MET A 63 -22.03 -6.90 3.64
N LEU A 64 -20.87 -7.42 3.24
CA LEU A 64 -20.73 -8.75 2.64
C LEU A 64 -20.42 -9.86 3.66
N ASP A 65 -20.40 -9.54 4.97
CA ASP A 65 -20.00 -10.45 6.05
C ASP A 65 -18.62 -11.10 5.81
N GLN A 66 -17.71 -10.31 5.22
CA GLN A 66 -16.32 -10.68 4.95
C GLN A 66 -15.40 -10.05 5.99
N GLU A 67 -14.30 -10.75 6.31
CA GLU A 67 -13.26 -10.18 7.15
C GLU A 67 -12.69 -8.90 6.50
N PRO A 68 -12.35 -7.86 7.30
CA PRO A 68 -11.71 -6.66 6.77
C PRO A 68 -10.33 -6.98 6.20
N THR A 69 -10.27 -7.20 4.89
CA THR A 69 -9.01 -7.41 4.17
C THR A 69 -8.67 -6.20 3.32
N PHE A 70 -7.38 -5.90 3.17
CA PHE A 70 -6.89 -4.95 2.19
C PHE A 70 -6.48 -5.68 0.91
N MET A 71 -7.10 -5.35 -0.22
CA MET A 71 -6.76 -5.97 -1.52
C MET A 71 -5.58 -5.28 -2.22
N PHE A 72 -4.38 -5.39 -1.65
CA PHE A 72 -3.16 -4.92 -2.33
C PHE A 72 -2.77 -5.86 -3.48
N LYS A 73 -2.55 -5.27 -4.66
CA LYS A 73 -1.93 -5.98 -5.78
C LYS A 73 -0.42 -5.87 -5.66
N VAL A 74 0.24 -6.99 -5.37
CA VAL A 74 1.70 -7.09 -5.38
C VAL A 74 2.20 -7.03 -6.82
N GLY A 75 3.19 -6.16 -7.06
CA GLY A 75 3.84 -5.97 -8.33
C GLY A 75 5.26 -6.52 -8.35
N ARG A 76 6.12 -5.91 -9.17
CA ARG A 76 7.52 -6.34 -9.32
C ARG A 76 8.32 -6.07 -8.05
N ARG A 77 9.40 -6.83 -7.85
CA ARG A 77 10.39 -6.52 -6.82
C ARG A 77 10.95 -5.13 -7.04
N ILE A 78 11.26 -4.43 -5.96
CA ILE A 78 11.78 -3.07 -6.01
C ILE A 78 13.03 -2.95 -6.88
N ASP A 79 13.85 -4.00 -6.98
CA ASP A 79 15.10 -4.03 -7.74
C ASP A 79 14.94 -4.18 -9.26
N GLN A 80 13.79 -4.65 -9.76
CA GLN A 80 13.48 -4.87 -11.19
C GLN A 80 12.74 -3.70 -11.84
#